data_AF-A0A3C1G978-F1
#
_entry.id   AF-A0A3C1G978-F1
#
_cell.length_a   1.000
_cell.length_b   1.000
_cell.length_c   1.000
_cell.angle_alpha   90.00
_cell.angle_beta   90.00
_cell.angle_gamma   90.00
#
_symmetry.space_group_name_H-M   'P 1'
#
loop_
_entity.id
_entity.type
_entity.pdbx_description
1 polymer ?
#
loop_
_entity_poly.entity_id
_entity_poly.type
_entity_poly.pdbx_seq_one_letter_code
_entity_poly.pdbx_strand_id
1 'polypeptide(L)' 'APGKPLEPLTREFVKLVVSKEGQEVVIKDGYFPIPASIAREELNKVQ' A
#
# COMPACT_ATOMS: atom_id res chain seq x y z
N ALA A 1 4.16 15.70 10.60
CA ALA A 1 4.85 16.75 9.81
C ALA A 1 5.46 16.09 8.58
N PRO A 2 5.55 16.78 7.44
CA PRO A 2 6.21 16.25 6.25
C PRO A 2 7.62 15.72 6.60
N GLY A 3 7.97 14.55 6.08
CA GLY A 3 9.27 13.90 6.32
C GLY A 3 9.41 13.15 7.65
N LYS A 4 8.40 13.14 8.53
CA LYS A 4 8.40 12.24 9.69
C LYS A 4 8.02 10.81 9.27
N PRO A 5 8.61 9.78 9.90
CA PRO A 5 8.22 8.40 9.65
C PRO A 5 6.74 8.18 9.99
N LEU A 6 6.10 7.25 9.29
CA LEU A 6 4.76 6.80 9.64
C LEU A 6 4.78 6.14 11.03
N GLU A 7 3.74 6.45 11.82
CA GLU A 7 3.44 5.72 13.05
C GLU A 7 3.33 4.21 12.75
N PRO A 8 3.76 3.32 13.66
CA PRO A 8 3.86 1.89 13.37
C PRO A 8 2.58 1.27 12.83
N LEU A 9 1.43 1.61 13.42
CA LEU A 9 0.13 1.08 12.98
C LEU A 9 -0.23 1.55 11.56
N THR A 10 0.00 2.83 11.27
CA THR A 10 -0.24 3.41 9.93
C THR A 10 0.67 2.76 8.89
N ARG A 11 1.93 2.48 9.24
CA ARG A 11 2.87 1.78 8.35
C ARG A 11 2.36 0.39 7.97
N GLU A 12 1.94 -0.41 8.94
CA GLU A 12 1.42 -1.76 8.68
C GLU A 12 0.12 -1.73 7.86
N PHE A 13 -0.75 -0.75 8.12
CA PHE A 13 -1.94 -0.56 7.31
C PHE A 13 -1.59 -0.23 5.85
N VAL A 14 -0.66 0.70 5.60
CA VAL A 14 -0.27 1.04 4.23
C VAL A 14 0.42 -0.14 3.54
N LYS A 15 1.25 -0.91 4.25
CA LYS A 15 1.84 -2.16 3.72
C LYS A 15 0.76 -3.14 3.27
N LEU A 16 -0.31 -3.31 4.05
CA LEU A 16 -1.45 -4.15 3.67
C LEU A 16 -2.13 -3.60 2.40
N VAL A 17 -2.41 -2.30 2.34
CA VAL A 17 -3.09 -1.65 1.20
C VAL A 17 -2.33 -1.88 -0.11
N VAL A 18 -1.00 -1.74 -0.12
CA VAL A 18 -0.18 -1.93 -1.34
C VAL A 18 0.25 -3.37 -1.58
N SER A 19 -0.08 -4.29 -0.66
CA SER A 19 0.22 -5.71 -0.81
C SER A 19 -0.65 -6.37 -1.88
N LYS A 20 -0.27 -7.58 -2.30
CA LYS A 20 -1.10 -8.41 -3.17
C LYS A 20 -2.51 -8.62 -2.59
N GLU A 21 -2.61 -8.90 -1.29
CA GLU A 21 -3.89 -9.11 -0.62
C GLU A 21 -4.77 -7.86 -0.65
N GLY A 22 -4.19 -6.69 -0.36
CA GLY A 22 -4.90 -5.41 -0.44
C GLY A 22 -5.39 -5.13 -1.86
N GLN A 23 -4.57 -5.38 -2.87
CA GLN A 23 -4.95 -5.18 -4.27
C GLN A 23 -5.99 -6.21 -4.77
N GLU A 24 -6.06 -7.41 -4.20
CA GLU A 24 -7.16 -8.35 -4.46
C GLU A 24 -8.50 -7.85 -3.91
N VAL A 25 -8.49 -7.14 -2.77
CA VAL A 25 -9.69 -6.48 -2.24
C VAL A 25 -10.17 -5.36 -3.17
N VAL A 26 -9.26 -4.57 -3.74
CA VAL A 26 -9.59 -3.52 -4.72
C VAL A 26 -10.35 -4.10 -5.91
N ILE A 27 -9.92 -5.26 -6.43
CA ILE A 27 -10.62 -5.96 -7.53
C ILE A 27 -12.00 -6.43 -7.09
N LYS A 28 -12.12 -7.02 -5.89
CA LYS A 28 -13.41 -7.51 -5.36
C LYS A 28 -14.43 -6.38 -5.18
N ASP A 29 -13.96 -5.18 -4.86
CA ASP A 29 -14.78 -3.97 -4.71
C ASP A 29 -15.09 -3.28 -6.06
N GLY A 30 -14.64 -3.87 -7.18
CA GLY A 30 -14.96 -3.40 -8.54
C GLY A 30 -14.04 -2.30 -9.06
N TYR A 31 -12.89 -2.06 -8.42
CA TYR A 31 -11.90 -1.08 -8.87
C TYR A 31 -10.72 -1.75 -9.59
N PHE A 32 -9.96 -0.94 -10.33
CA PHE A 32 -8.71 -1.39 -10.93
C PHE A 32 -7.58 -1.37 -9.90
N PRO A 33 -6.81 -2.47 -9.76
CA PRO A 33 -5.64 -2.48 -8.90
C PRO A 33 -4.53 -1.61 -9.51
N ILE A 34 -3.63 -1.12 -8.67
CA ILE A 34 -2.44 -0.43 -9.16
C ILE A 34 -1.48 -1.43 -9.81
N PRO A 35 -0.66 -0.99 -10.78
CA PRO A 35 0.34 -1.85 -11.39
C PRO A 35 1.35 -2.39 -10.35
N ALA A 36 1.83 -3.61 -10.56
CA ALA A 36 2.79 -4.25 -9.66
C ALA A 36 4.10 -3.44 -9.48
N SER A 37 4.51 -2.68 -10.50
CA SER A 37 5.65 -1.76 -10.42
C SER A 37 5.40 -0.62 -9.43
N ILE A 38 4.20 -0.02 -9.46
CA ILE A 38 3.81 1.06 -8.56
C ILE A 38 3.63 0.53 -7.14
N ALA A 39 2.97 -0.62 -6.96
CA ALA A 39 2.85 -1.25 -5.65
C ALA A 39 4.21 -1.50 -4.98
N ARG A 40 5.21 -1.92 -5.76
CA ARG A 40 6.58 -2.11 -5.28
C ARG A 40 7.26 -0.80 -4.92
N GLU A 41 7.08 0.25 -5.73
CA GLU A 41 7.59 1.58 -5.44
C GLU A 41 7.01 2.13 -4.14
N GLU A 42 5.70 2.04 -3.95
CA GLU A 42 5.02 2.51 -2.75
C GLU A 42 5.42 1.70 -1.51
N LEU A 43 5.57 0.38 -1.64
CA LEU A 43 6.07 -0.46 -0.55
C LEU A 43 7.47 -0.04 -0.10
N ASN A 44 8.36 0.32 -1.03
CA ASN A 44 9.71 0.79 -0.71
C ASN A 44 9.72 2.15 0.00
N LYS A 45 8.72 3.01 -0.22
CA LYS A 45 8.58 4.30 0.49
C LYS A 45 8.12 4.13 1.95
N VAL A 46 7.54 2.97 2.27
CA VAL A 46 6.87 2.68 3.55
C VAL A 46 7.72 1.75 4.44
N GLN A 47 8.62 0.95 3.85
CA GLN A 47 9.57 0.11 4.58
C GLN A 47 10.51 0.91 5.47
#